data_AF-A0A661MYT9-F1
#
_entry.id   AF-A0A661MYT9-F1
#
_cell.length_a   1.000
_cell.length_b   1.000
_cell.length_c   1.000
_cell.angle_alpha   90.00
_cell.angle_beta   90.00
_cell.angle_gamma   90.00
#
_symmetry.space_group_name_H-M   'P 1'
#
loop_
_entity.id
_entity.type
_entity.pdbx_description
1 polymer ?
#
loop_
_entity_poly.entity_id
_entity_poly.type
_entity_poly.pdbx_seq_one_letter_code
_entity_poly.pdbx_strand_id
1 'polypeptide(L)'
;MSAPPPAAAADPAKRERASRQLLFFARLSFFLVGTLPWWLPFASAYVPPKLLWVMVDLPFAAICHRLPERTIELAGVAMPLCSRCAGIFAGLSLGVLICWPRPTLKQARLALLGAGLLMVADIVI
;
A
#
# COMPACT_ATOMS: atom_id res chain seq x y z
N MET A 1 19.87 44.66 -22.47
CA MET A 1 19.47 43.50 -21.65
C MET A 1 18.54 42.65 -22.50
N SER A 2 19.05 41.57 -23.10
CA SER A 2 18.28 40.63 -23.91
C SER A 2 17.44 39.74 -23.00
N ALA A 3 16.15 39.61 -23.31
CA ALA A 3 15.25 38.70 -22.59
C ALA A 3 15.78 37.24 -22.71
N PRO A 4 15.69 36.43 -21.65
CA PRO A 4 16.02 35.02 -21.76
C PRO A 4 15.07 34.35 -22.77
N PRO A 5 15.54 33.38 -23.58
CA PRO A 5 14.70 32.71 -24.55
C PRO A 5 13.52 32.04 -23.84
N PRO A 6 12.32 32.04 -24.44
CA PRO A 6 11.16 31.37 -23.85
C PRO A 6 11.52 29.90 -23.65
N ALA A 7 11.40 29.43 -22.40
CA ALA A 7 11.58 28.02 -22.07
C ALA A 7 10.72 27.20 -23.05
N ALA A 8 11.38 26.47 -23.95
CA ALA A 8 10.72 25.74 -25.02
C ALA A 8 9.56 24.93 -24.43
N ALA A 9 8.33 25.25 -24.84
CA ALA A 9 7.13 24.58 -24.37
C ALA A 9 7.28 23.09 -24.64
N ALA A 10 7.48 22.29 -23.59
CA ALA A 10 7.66 20.85 -23.71
C ALA A 10 6.45 20.23 -24.43
N ASP A 11 6.72 19.33 -25.38
CA ASP A 11 5.69 18.65 -26.18
C ASP A 11 4.57 18.08 -25.30
N PRO A 12 3.29 18.48 -25.53
CA PRO A 12 2.16 18.03 -24.72
C PRO A 12 1.99 16.51 -24.72
N ALA A 13 2.29 15.82 -25.83
CA ALA A 13 2.22 14.36 -25.92
C ALA A 13 3.29 13.68 -25.05
N LYS A 14 4.50 14.26 -25.01
CA LYS A 14 5.59 13.81 -24.14
C LYS A 14 5.24 14.01 -22.66
N ARG A 15 4.60 15.14 -22.30
CA ARG A 15 4.15 15.44 -20.94
C ARG A 15 3.04 14.50 -20.48
N GLU A 16 2.07 14.20 -21.33
CA GLU A 16 1.00 13.25 -21.03
C GLU A 16 1.55 11.83 -20.78
N ARG A 17 2.45 11.35 -21.65
CA ARG A 17 3.10 10.04 -21.49
C ARG A 17 3.88 9.96 -20.17
N ALA A 18 4.70 10.97 -19.88
CA ALA A 18 5.46 11.02 -18.63
C ALA A 18 4.54 11.01 -17.40
N SER A 19 3.41 11.73 -17.46
CA SER A 19 2.44 11.77 -16.35
C SER A 19 1.75 10.43 -16.15
N ARG A 20 1.36 9.74 -17.24
CA ARG A 20 0.78 8.39 -17.16
C ARG A 20 1.78 7.38 -16.59
N GLN A 21 3.05 7.46 -17.01
CA GLN A 21 4.12 6.61 -16.48
C GLN A 21 4.34 6.88 -15.00
N LEU A 22 4.42 8.14 -14.57
CA LEU A 22 4.56 8.50 -13.16
C LEU A 22 3.39 7.97 -12.32
N LEU A 23 2.15 8.12 -12.79
CA LEU A 23 0.97 7.58 -12.10
C LEU A 23 1.00 6.06 -12.04
N PHE A 24 1.46 5.39 -13.10
CA PHE A 24 1.63 3.94 -13.11
C PHE A 24 2.67 3.50 -12.08
N PHE A 25 3.87 4.10 -12.07
CA PHE A 25 4.91 3.78 -11.11
C PHE A 25 4.51 4.11 -9.67
N ALA A 26 3.82 5.23 -9.44
CA ALA A 26 3.29 5.59 -8.13
C ALA A 26 2.30 4.53 -7.63
N ARG A 27 1.36 4.10 -8.49
CA ARG A 27 0.39 3.05 -8.16
C ARG A 27 1.05 1.72 -7.89
N LEU A 28 1.99 1.31 -8.74
CA LEU A 28 2.77 0.08 -8.55
C LEU A 28 3.53 0.13 -7.23
N SER A 29 4.17 1.25 -6.92
CA SER A 29 4.87 1.47 -5.65
C SER A 29 3.92 1.33 -4.45
N PHE A 30 2.77 2.00 -4.44
CA PHE A 30 1.79 1.87 -3.37
C PHE A 30 1.24 0.45 -3.22
N PHE A 31 1.00 -0.25 -4.33
CA PHE A 31 0.55 -1.64 -4.29
C PHE A 31 1.60 -2.57 -3.69
N LEU A 32 2.86 -2.43 -4.11
CA LEU A 32 3.99 -3.21 -3.61
C LEU A 32 4.24 -2.93 -2.13
N VAL A 33 4.28 -1.66 -1.72
CA VAL A 33 4.46 -1.26 -0.31
C VAL A 33 3.31 -1.78 0.55
N GLY A 34 2.06 -1.68 0.09
CA GLY A 34 0.89 -2.16 0.83
C GLY A 34 0.83 -3.68 0.97
N THR A 35 1.29 -4.43 -0.03
CA THR A 35 1.29 -5.90 0.02
C THR A 35 2.50 -6.47 0.74
N LEU A 36 3.60 -5.72 0.85
CA LEU A 36 4.86 -6.17 1.43
C LEU A 36 4.69 -6.89 2.80
N PRO A 37 3.96 -6.34 3.80
CA PRO A 37 3.81 -7.01 5.10
C PRO A 37 3.14 -8.37 5.05
N TRP A 38 2.25 -8.57 4.07
CA TRP A 38 1.47 -9.81 3.93
C TRP A 38 2.30 -10.95 3.36
N TRP A 39 3.34 -10.64 2.59
CA TRP A 39 4.24 -11.65 2.01
C TRP A 39 5.38 -12.05 2.95
N LEU A 40 5.72 -11.22 3.94
CA LEU A 40 6.85 -11.44 4.85
C LEU A 40 6.75 -12.73 5.69
N PRO A 41 5.60 -13.08 6.30
CA PRO A 41 5.46 -14.34 7.04
C PRO A 41 5.69 -15.58 6.17
N PHE A 42 5.15 -15.58 4.94
CA PHE A 42 5.34 -16.69 4.01
C PHE A 42 6.80 -16.80 3.58
N ALA A 43 7.40 -15.69 3.18
CA ALA A 43 8.76 -15.73 2.71
C ALA A 43 9.75 -16.11 3.83
N SER A 44 9.48 -15.69 5.08
CA SER A 44 10.27 -16.11 6.26
C SER A 44 10.06 -17.57 6.66
N ALA A 45 8.91 -18.16 6.38
CA ALA A 45 8.67 -19.58 6.59
C ALA A 45 9.52 -20.47 5.65
N TYR A 46 9.89 -19.99 4.46
CA TYR A 46 10.53 -20.82 3.42
C TYR A 46 11.97 -20.41 3.04
N VAL A 47 12.45 -19.19 3.37
CA VAL A 47 13.75 -18.68 2.89
C VAL A 47 14.68 -18.29 4.07
N PRO A 48 15.83 -18.98 4.25
CA PRO A 48 16.70 -18.79 5.41
C PRO A 48 17.92 -17.90 5.13
N PRO A 49 17.76 -16.55 5.08
CA PRO A 49 18.73 -15.72 5.80
C PRO A 49 18.08 -14.69 6.73
N LYS A 50 18.32 -14.84 8.03
CA LYS A 50 17.83 -13.98 9.13
C LYS A 50 18.11 -12.48 8.93
N LEU A 51 19.18 -12.12 8.23
CA LEU A 51 19.59 -10.71 8.08
C LEU A 51 18.64 -9.91 7.17
N LEU A 52 18.20 -10.50 6.05
CA LEU A 52 17.25 -9.85 5.14
C LEU A 52 15.92 -9.61 5.87
N TRP A 53 15.49 -10.57 6.68
CA TRP A 53 14.28 -10.44 7.51
C TRP A 53 14.37 -9.27 8.47
N VAL A 54 15.46 -9.16 9.23
CA VAL A 54 15.65 -8.05 10.17
C VAL A 54 15.61 -6.70 9.45
N MET A 55 16.25 -6.58 8.28
CA MET A 55 16.27 -5.32 7.53
C MET A 55 14.89 -4.90 7.04
N VAL A 56 14.04 -5.85 6.63
CA VAL A 56 12.69 -5.54 6.15
C VAL A 56 11.70 -5.39 7.30
N ASP A 57 11.93 -6.07 8.42
CA ASP A 57 11.08 -6.03 9.61
C ASP A 57 11.26 -4.75 10.45
N LEU A 58 12.50 -4.24 10.55
CA LEU A 58 12.85 -3.10 11.41
C LEU A 58 12.04 -1.82 11.13
N PRO A 59 11.77 -1.42 9.86
CA PRO A 59 10.92 -0.27 9.59
C PRO A 59 9.49 -0.42 10.14
N PHE A 60 8.95 -1.64 10.12
CA PHE A 60 7.62 -1.92 10.67
C PHE A 60 7.61 -1.86 12.20
N ALA A 61 8.70 -2.27 12.85
CA ALA A 61 8.86 -2.14 14.31
C ALA A 61 8.87 -0.68 14.77
N ALA A 62 9.34 0.26 13.93
CA ALA A 62 9.30 1.69 14.23
C ALA A 62 7.90 2.30 14.11
N ILE A 63 7.01 1.70 13.32
CA ILE A 63 5.68 2.25 13.01
C ILE A 63 4.56 1.53 13.78
N CYS A 64 4.78 0.27 14.16
CA CYS A 64 3.80 -0.57 14.82
C CYS A 64 4.28 -1.02 16.21
N HIS A 65 3.40 -0.94 17.20
CA HIS A 65 3.68 -1.35 18.57
C HIS A 65 3.71 -2.88 18.78
N ARG A 66 3.25 -3.68 17.79
CA ARG A 66 3.27 -5.16 17.80
C ARG A 66 2.74 -5.79 19.09
N LEU A 67 1.58 -5.32 19.53
CA LEU A 67 0.88 -5.90 20.68
C LEU A 67 0.56 -7.37 20.39
N PRO A 68 1.02 -8.33 21.21
CA PRO A 68 0.88 -9.76 20.93
C PRO A 68 -0.59 -10.18 20.86
N GLU A 69 -1.47 -9.53 21.62
CA GLU A 69 -2.92 -9.83 21.64
C GLU A 69 -3.62 -9.46 20.32
N ARG A 70 -2.96 -8.66 19.46
CA ARG A 70 -3.51 -8.17 18.20
C ARG A 70 -2.62 -8.49 17.00
N THR A 71 -1.60 -9.33 17.18
CA THR A 71 -0.69 -9.71 16.10
C THR A 71 -1.22 -10.97 15.43
N ILE A 72 -1.29 -10.95 14.11
CA ILE A 72 -1.82 -12.07 13.31
C ILE A 72 -0.66 -13.02 13.03
N GLU A 73 -0.88 -14.33 13.19
CA GLU A 73 0.08 -15.35 12.77
C GLU A 73 -0.30 -15.92 11.40
N LEU A 74 0.66 -15.97 10.48
CA LEU A 74 0.50 -16.52 9.14
C LEU A 74 1.61 -17.54 8.90
N ALA A 75 1.24 -18.76 8.47
CA ALA A 75 2.18 -19.88 8.27
C ALA A 75 3.07 -20.17 9.51
N GLY A 76 2.53 -19.98 10.72
CA GLY A 76 3.27 -20.17 11.98
C GLY A 76 4.27 -19.07 12.31
N VAL A 77 4.26 -17.95 11.56
CA VAL A 77 5.10 -16.79 11.81
C VAL A 77 4.22 -15.58 12.14
N ALA A 78 4.56 -14.89 13.24
CA ALA A 78 3.90 -13.64 13.60
C ALA A 78 4.14 -12.57 12.53
N MET A 79 3.07 -11.87 12.13
CA MET A 79 3.18 -10.75 11.21
C MET A 79 4.06 -9.64 11.78
N PRO A 80 4.76 -8.89 10.90
CA PRO A 80 5.57 -7.74 11.31
C PRO A 80 4.73 -6.55 11.81
N LEU A 81 3.39 -6.68 11.76
CA LEU A 81 2.39 -5.66 12.06
C LEU A 81 1.23 -6.27 12.85
N CYS A 82 0.59 -5.45 13.71
CA CYS A 82 -0.70 -5.79 14.31
C CYS A 82 -1.83 -5.72 13.29
N SER A 83 -2.98 -6.31 13.61
CA SER A 83 -4.18 -6.38 12.75
C SER A 83 -4.61 -5.03 12.19
N ARG A 84 -4.55 -3.96 12.99
CA ARG A 84 -4.88 -2.59 12.55
C ARG A 84 -3.92 -2.09 11.47
N CYS A 85 -2.61 -2.20 11.70
CA CYS A 85 -1.61 -1.75 10.73
C CYS A 85 -1.66 -2.62 9.47
N ALA A 86 -1.82 -3.94 9.61
CA ALA A 86 -2.04 -4.84 8.49
C ALA A 86 -3.26 -4.42 7.64
N GLY A 87 -4.36 -4.01 8.29
CA GLY A 87 -5.54 -3.47 7.63
C GLY A 87 -5.30 -2.17 6.86
N ILE A 88 -4.50 -1.24 7.38
CA ILE A 88 -4.12 -0.01 6.66
C ILE A 88 -3.33 -0.35 5.38
N PHE A 89 -2.36 -1.25 5.48
CA PHE A 89 -1.55 -1.68 4.35
C PHE A 89 -2.36 -2.45 3.30
N ALA A 90 -3.28 -3.32 3.73
CA ALA A 90 -4.25 -3.96 2.84
C ALA A 90 -5.16 -2.93 2.17
N GLY A 91 -5.67 -1.94 2.91
CA GLY A 91 -6.48 -0.85 2.39
C GLY A 91 -5.75 0.00 1.35
N LEU A 92 -4.45 0.26 1.54
CA LEU A 92 -3.60 0.95 0.56
C LEU A 92 -3.54 0.16 -0.76
N SER A 93 -3.25 -1.14 -0.70
CA SER A 93 -3.19 -2.00 -1.89
C SER A 93 -4.54 -2.12 -2.59
N LEU A 94 -5.62 -2.35 -1.83
CA LEU A 94 -6.98 -2.46 -2.37
C LEU A 94 -7.46 -1.13 -2.96
N GLY A 95 -7.11 -0.01 -2.34
CA GLY A 95 -7.42 1.33 -2.86
C GLY A 95 -6.82 1.57 -4.24
N VAL A 96 -5.58 1.12 -4.47
CA VAL A 96 -4.94 1.17 -5.80
C VAL A 96 -5.71 0.32 -6.82
N LEU A 97 -6.10 -0.90 -6.45
CA LEU A 97 -6.84 -1.81 -7.33
C LEU A 97 -8.24 -1.28 -7.65
N ILE A 98 -8.98 -0.81 -6.64
CA ILE A 98 -10.35 -0.29 -6.80
C ILE A 98 -10.36 1.03 -7.58
N CYS A 99 -9.33 1.88 -7.39
CA CYS A 99 -9.19 3.14 -8.13
C CYS A 99 -8.68 2.96 -9.57
N TRP A 100 -8.54 1.72 -10.05
CA TRP A 100 -8.13 1.38 -11.39
C TRP A 100 -9.14 0.43 -12.07
N PRO A 101 -9.99 0.92 -13.00
CA PRO A 101 -10.14 2.30 -13.45
C PRO A 101 -10.81 3.21 -12.40
N ARG A 102 -10.78 4.53 -12.61
CA ARG A 102 -11.35 5.50 -11.66
C ARG A 102 -12.83 5.19 -11.41
N PRO A 103 -13.24 4.84 -10.17
CA PRO A 103 -14.63 4.53 -9.88
C PRO A 103 -15.48 5.79 -10.00
N THR A 104 -16.76 5.60 -10.33
CA THR A 104 -17.76 6.65 -10.21
C THR A 104 -17.97 7.03 -8.75
N LEU A 105 -18.45 8.25 -8.47
CA LEU A 105 -18.73 8.70 -7.10
C LEU A 105 -19.71 7.76 -6.37
N LYS A 106 -20.68 7.17 -7.10
CA LYS A 106 -21.62 6.19 -6.54
C LYS A 106 -20.90 4.91 -6.11
N GLN A 107 -20.02 4.37 -6.95
CA GLN A 107 -19.22 3.18 -6.63
C GLN A 107 -18.28 3.44 -5.44
N ALA A 108 -17.62 4.60 -5.41
CA ALA A 108 -16.76 4.99 -4.29
C ALA A 108 -17.54 5.07 -2.98
N ARG A 109 -18.73 5.69 -2.99
CA ARG A 109 -19.61 5.73 -1.81
C ARG A 109 -20.04 4.33 -1.36
N LEU A 110 -20.43 3.46 -2.29
CA LEU A 110 -20.83 2.10 -1.94
C LEU A 110 -19.66 1.30 -1.34
N ALA A 111 -18.46 1.44 -1.90
CA ALA A 111 -17.25 0.83 -1.37
C ALA A 111 -16.92 1.34 0.05
N LEU A 112 -17.03 2.66 0.28
CA LEU A 112 -16.82 3.24 1.61
C LEU A 112 -17.86 2.78 2.63
N LEU A 113 -19.14 2.70 2.24
CA LEU A 113 -20.19 2.18 3.10
C LEU A 113 -19.97 0.71 3.43
N GLY A 114 -19.62 -0.11 2.44
CA GLY A 114 -19.29 -1.52 2.65
C GLY A 114 -18.09 -1.71 3.58
N ALA A 115 -17.01 -0.95 3.38
CA ALA A 115 -15.85 -0.98 4.26
C ALA A 115 -16.17 -0.53 5.69
N GLY A 116 -16.99 0.52 5.85
CA GLY A 116 -17.45 0.99 7.15
C GLY A 116 -18.32 -0.04 7.87
N LEU A 117 -19.25 -0.70 7.16
CA LEU A 117 -20.08 -1.76 7.71
C LEU A 117 -19.25 -2.97 8.18
N LEU A 118 -18.25 -3.39 7.38
CA LEU A 118 -17.34 -4.46 7.77
C LEU A 118 -16.55 -4.11 9.04
N MET A 119 -16.06 -2.87 9.15
CA MET A 119 -15.37 -2.40 10.36
C MET A 119 -16.29 -2.41 11.60
N VAL A 120 -17.55 -2.01 11.44
CA VAL A 120 -18.53 -2.07 12.54
C VAL A 120 -18.82 -3.51 12.92
N ALA A 121 -18.96 -4.42 11.95
CA ALA A 121 -19.18 -5.84 12.22
C ALA A 121 -18.02 -6.47 13.00
N ASP A 122 -16.77 -6.15 12.66
CA ASP A 122 -15.56 -6.59 13.37
C ASP A 122 -15.50 -6.13 14.84
N ILE A 123 -16.19 -5.02 15.18
CA ILE A 123 -16.26 -4.53 16.56
C ILE A 123 -17.34 -5.27 17.36
N VAL A 124 -18.40 -5.75 16.70
CA VAL A 124 -19.60 -6.29 17.34
C VAL A 124 -19.55 -7.81 17.49
N ILE A 125 -18.86 -8.51 16.59
CA ILE A 125 -18.69 -9.97 16.58
C ILE A 125 -17.41 -10.33 17.35
#